data_AF-A0AA39JG73-F1
#
_entry.id   AF-A0AA39JG73-F1
#
_cell.length_a   1.000
_cell.length_b   1.000
_cell.length_c   1.000
_cell.angle_alpha   90.00
_cell.angle_beta   90.00
_cell.angle_gamma   90.00
#
_symmetry.space_group_name_H-M   'P 1'
#
loop_
_entity.id
_entity.type
_entity.pdbx_description
1 polymer ?
#
loop_
_entity_poly.entity_id
_entity_poly.type
_entity_poly.pdbx_seq_one_letter_code
_entity_poly.pdbx_strand_id
1 'polypeptide(L)'
;MDLTDEDYILASLEPFDVSVYQDILDLVAYAEYGLSLSDIVAAYDDGSHPYFHYQSSLLSLLSTNEGGRLHSSMLDFIQLFELRHPWAITTSYPVPRSRSFHVDIISPHQPGDILLEILDLIFAVTSHATLLVARCVSQDWCFASSRYTHSKIVFRMRAHWQNEFDTPEKRWEAEAYAFVSELLLLHGARWSRFAFWVRGVAYHNWPCFMAPSFYLVLPHIQTVTVCCTHSSIRHFPVIRYPYILLQAVTTVNLERCSLRGHCVETLLSMCKDIRSLTLCSVHYGHIMPPRPLTTTGLRFWRSERGITNILKGLILSVTPPSLRRLVIDFPDKVGPVLSSMVDERGTPPLLLQLFPLSSEGLSIEPFLLSSEVYPYRLRMTVLEELDARFSPNVAYMFPSIAQWAGSNLTTMRLSFPLARQPRDVHTFSLSGFPNLTRLRVEVNVVDLRSILIRCSSWSSGCRSDPCSEFDLVVSHRANRLASLRAAFSVPSVLQVLAATNTNLGHEFRGIFRVTLSLEGRFPDDDLSAVAVVSVLEKLKTCPLALAKVDDLHLIFI
;
A
#
# COMPACT_ATOMS: atom_id res chain seq x y z
N MET A 1 -49.27 -42.65 -2.63
CA MET A 1 -50.29 -41.63 -2.91
C MET A 1 -50.88 -41.23 -1.57
N ASP A 2 -50.86 -40.00 -1.12
CA ASP A 2 -50.33 -38.72 -1.59
C ASP A 2 -50.37 -37.83 -0.33
N LEU A 3 -49.27 -37.16 0.02
CA LEU A 3 -49.11 -35.70 -0.06
C LEU A 3 -50.29 -34.91 0.53
N THR A 4 -50.07 -34.14 1.61
CA THR A 4 -49.86 -32.68 1.54
C THR A 4 -49.86 -32.01 2.93
N ASP A 5 -49.31 -30.79 2.94
CA ASP A 5 -49.17 -29.75 3.98
C ASP A 5 -47.92 -29.87 4.88
N GLU A 6 -46.75 -29.47 4.38
CA GLU A 6 -46.26 -28.08 4.16
C GLU A 6 -45.89 -27.36 5.48
N ASP A 7 -44.61 -27.51 5.84
CA ASP A 7 -43.63 -26.41 5.85
C ASP A 7 -44.11 -25.03 6.29
N TYR A 8 -44.20 -24.86 7.61
CA TYR A 8 -43.89 -23.58 8.24
C TYR A 8 -42.52 -23.68 8.91
N ILE A 9 -41.48 -23.16 8.25
CA ILE A 9 -40.25 -22.76 8.96
C ILE A 9 -40.59 -21.51 9.75
N LEU A 10 -40.91 -21.72 11.02
CA LEU A 10 -40.88 -20.70 12.05
C LEU A 10 -39.44 -20.20 12.13
N ALA A 11 -39.12 -19.11 11.43
CA ALA A 11 -37.85 -18.42 11.60
C ALA A 11 -37.89 -17.77 12.99
N SER A 12 -37.40 -18.51 13.99
CA SER A 12 -36.97 -17.90 15.24
C SER A 12 -35.98 -16.79 14.90
N LEU A 13 -36.12 -15.66 15.60
CA LEU A 13 -35.13 -14.59 15.65
C LEU A 13 -33.86 -15.11 16.34
N GLU A 14 -33.20 -16.11 15.75
CA GLU A 14 -31.82 -16.36 16.08
C GLU A 14 -30.98 -15.36 15.29
N PRO A 15 -30.12 -14.57 15.97
CA PRO A 15 -29.13 -13.74 15.28
C PRO A 15 -28.34 -14.65 14.35
N PHE A 16 -27.79 -14.09 13.27
CA PHE A 16 -26.88 -14.77 12.35
C PHE A 16 -26.02 -15.80 13.13
N ASP A 17 -26.42 -17.08 13.07
CA ASP A 17 -25.94 -18.04 14.06
C ASP A 17 -24.45 -18.23 13.83
N VAL A 18 -23.72 -18.40 14.93
CA VAL A 18 -22.32 -18.80 14.91
C VAL A 18 -22.13 -19.98 13.97
N SER A 19 -23.12 -20.88 13.85
CA SER A 19 -23.15 -21.98 12.88
C SER A 19 -23.11 -21.53 11.41
N VAL A 20 -23.83 -20.49 10.98
CA VAL A 20 -23.83 -20.04 9.56
C VAL A 20 -22.52 -19.35 9.20
N TYR A 21 -21.96 -18.55 10.11
CA TYR A 21 -20.62 -17.98 9.92
C TYR A 21 -19.55 -19.07 9.98
N GLN A 22 -19.70 -20.04 10.90
CA GLN A 22 -18.80 -21.18 10.99
C GLN A 22 -18.94 -22.08 9.76
N ASP A 23 -20.12 -22.26 9.17
CA ASP A 23 -20.34 -23.00 7.92
C ASP A 23 -19.77 -22.25 6.72
N ILE A 24 -19.81 -20.90 6.73
CA ILE A 24 -19.17 -20.07 5.70
C ILE A 24 -17.65 -20.11 5.84
N LEU A 25 -17.13 -19.98 7.06
CA LEU A 25 -15.71 -20.12 7.37
C LEU A 25 -15.24 -21.55 7.15
N ASP A 26 -16.06 -22.55 7.44
CA ASP A 26 -15.80 -23.97 7.23
C ASP A 26 -15.94 -24.28 5.75
N LEU A 27 -16.79 -23.64 4.96
CA LEU A 27 -16.79 -23.76 3.50
C LEU A 27 -15.50 -23.16 2.91
N VAL A 28 -15.07 -22.01 3.42
CA VAL A 28 -13.80 -21.35 3.04
C VAL A 28 -12.60 -22.19 3.50
N ALA A 29 -12.64 -22.76 4.71
CA ALA A 29 -11.58 -23.59 5.29
C ALA A 29 -11.60 -25.03 4.74
N TYR A 30 -12.76 -25.56 4.35
CA TYR A 30 -12.91 -26.87 3.71
C TYR A 30 -12.45 -26.82 2.26
N ALA A 31 -12.63 -25.68 1.58
CA ALA A 31 -11.94 -25.39 0.32
C ALA A 31 -10.41 -25.38 0.48
N GLU A 32 -9.89 -24.98 1.65
CA GLU A 32 -8.46 -25.02 1.98
C GLU A 32 -7.94 -26.43 2.34
N TYR A 33 -8.81 -27.37 2.71
CA TYR A 33 -8.40 -28.72 3.17
C TYR A 33 -8.33 -29.80 2.08
N GLY A 34 -8.61 -29.48 0.81
CA GLY A 34 -8.63 -30.50 -0.25
C GLY A 34 -8.24 -30.06 -1.65
N LEU A 35 -8.18 -28.75 -1.93
CA LEU A 35 -7.79 -28.24 -3.26
C LEU A 35 -6.30 -27.93 -3.30
N SER A 36 -5.62 -28.39 -4.34
CA SER A 36 -4.28 -27.92 -4.58
C SER A 36 -4.34 -26.43 -4.98
N LEU A 37 -3.29 -25.69 -4.71
CA LEU A 37 -3.20 -24.29 -5.13
C LEU A 37 -3.38 -24.08 -6.65
N SER A 38 -3.01 -25.10 -7.45
CA SER A 38 -3.24 -25.08 -8.90
C SER A 38 -4.73 -25.08 -9.22
N ASP A 39 -5.51 -25.84 -8.46
CA ASP A 39 -6.97 -25.89 -8.60
C ASP A 39 -7.58 -24.57 -8.13
N ILE A 40 -7.05 -23.98 -7.06
CA ILE A 40 -7.46 -22.65 -6.59
C ILE A 40 -7.28 -21.62 -7.71
N VAL A 41 -6.10 -21.51 -8.32
CA VAL A 41 -5.87 -20.50 -9.37
C VAL A 41 -6.58 -20.80 -10.67
N ALA A 42 -6.60 -22.06 -11.14
CA ALA A 42 -7.36 -22.44 -12.32
C ALA A 42 -8.85 -22.10 -12.14
N ALA A 43 -9.37 -22.39 -10.95
CA ALA A 43 -10.74 -22.04 -10.60
C ALA A 43 -10.94 -20.51 -10.44
N TYR A 44 -9.90 -19.77 -10.05
CA TYR A 44 -9.94 -18.30 -10.07
C TYR A 44 -9.96 -17.74 -11.50
N ASP A 45 -9.24 -18.36 -12.43
CA ASP A 45 -9.09 -17.92 -13.82
C ASP A 45 -10.34 -18.22 -14.67
N ASP A 46 -10.96 -19.39 -14.48
CA ASP A 46 -12.17 -19.79 -15.19
C ASP A 46 -13.47 -19.41 -14.46
N GLY A 47 -13.36 -18.84 -13.26
CA GLY A 47 -14.49 -18.42 -12.43
C GLY A 47 -15.16 -19.55 -11.63
N SER A 48 -14.63 -20.77 -11.63
CA SER A 48 -15.14 -21.93 -10.88
C SER A 48 -14.66 -22.03 -9.43
N HIS A 49 -13.87 -21.06 -8.95
CA HIS A 49 -13.37 -21.10 -7.56
C HIS A 49 -14.56 -21.18 -6.60
N PRO A 50 -14.50 -22.01 -5.54
CA PRO A 50 -15.56 -22.04 -4.52
C PRO A 50 -15.88 -20.67 -3.94
N TYR A 51 -14.94 -19.72 -4.00
CA TYR A 51 -15.16 -18.30 -3.73
C TYR A 51 -16.20 -17.66 -4.66
N PHE A 52 -16.13 -17.88 -5.97
CA PHE A 52 -17.09 -17.33 -6.92
C PHE A 52 -18.43 -18.03 -6.84
N HIS A 53 -18.44 -19.34 -6.53
CA HIS A 53 -19.65 -20.05 -6.16
C HIS A 53 -20.25 -19.48 -4.88
N TYR A 54 -19.47 -19.33 -3.82
CA TYR A 54 -19.87 -18.70 -2.56
C TYR A 54 -20.37 -17.27 -2.78
N GLN A 55 -19.66 -16.46 -3.55
CA GLN A 55 -20.05 -15.09 -3.86
C GLN A 55 -21.32 -15.06 -4.71
N SER A 56 -21.47 -15.97 -5.67
CA SER A 56 -22.69 -16.11 -6.47
C SER A 56 -23.86 -16.59 -5.60
N SER A 57 -23.64 -17.55 -4.70
CA SER A 57 -24.61 -18.07 -3.72
C SER A 57 -25.00 -17.01 -2.70
N LEU A 58 -24.06 -16.19 -2.24
CA LEU A 58 -24.30 -15.09 -1.33
C LEU A 58 -25.04 -13.96 -2.04
N LEU A 59 -24.67 -13.64 -3.28
CA LEU A 59 -25.40 -12.70 -4.13
C LEU A 59 -26.81 -13.22 -4.46
N SER A 60 -26.97 -14.53 -4.65
CA SER A 60 -28.27 -15.15 -4.90
C SER A 60 -29.12 -15.11 -3.63
N LEU A 61 -28.58 -15.49 -2.47
CA LEU A 61 -29.23 -15.39 -1.16
C LEU A 61 -29.67 -13.95 -0.86
N LEU A 62 -28.82 -12.98 -1.17
CA LEU A 62 -29.14 -11.56 -1.00
C LEU A 62 -30.18 -11.04 -2.02
N SER A 63 -30.41 -11.77 -3.12
CA SER A 63 -31.37 -11.41 -4.16
C SER A 63 -32.72 -12.13 -4.06
N THR A 64 -32.83 -13.15 -3.20
CA THR A 64 -34.10 -13.83 -2.91
C THR A 64 -34.88 -13.10 -1.82
N ASN A 65 -36.12 -13.53 -1.57
CA ASN A 65 -36.94 -13.03 -0.46
C ASN A 65 -36.28 -13.27 0.93
N GLU A 66 -35.35 -14.23 1.02
CA GLU A 66 -34.56 -14.49 2.23
C GLU A 66 -33.43 -13.48 2.44
N GLY A 67 -33.01 -12.78 1.38
CA GLY A 67 -31.99 -11.75 1.44
C GLY A 67 -32.35 -10.59 2.36
N GLY A 68 -33.64 -10.23 2.44
CA GLY A 68 -34.13 -9.24 3.39
C GLY A 68 -33.98 -9.68 4.85
N ARG A 69 -34.19 -10.97 5.14
CA ARG A 69 -33.97 -11.55 6.49
C ARG A 69 -32.49 -11.60 6.82
N LEU A 70 -31.66 -12.11 5.90
CA LEU A 70 -30.21 -12.15 6.05
C LEU A 70 -29.61 -10.77 6.30
N HIS A 71 -30.03 -9.77 5.51
CA HIS A 71 -29.65 -8.38 5.66
C HIS A 71 -30.06 -7.81 7.03
N SER A 72 -31.28 -8.13 7.49
CA SER A 72 -31.76 -7.71 8.81
C SER A 72 -30.93 -8.35 9.94
N SER A 73 -30.66 -9.66 9.87
CA SER A 73 -29.81 -10.35 10.85
C SER A 73 -28.38 -9.83 10.87
N MET A 74 -27.79 -9.49 9.71
CA MET A 74 -26.47 -8.84 9.63
C MET A 74 -26.47 -7.47 10.28
N LEU A 75 -27.53 -6.66 10.05
CA LEU A 75 -27.69 -5.37 10.70
C LEU A 75 -27.86 -5.51 12.22
N ASP A 76 -28.61 -6.51 12.69
CA ASP A 76 -28.79 -6.77 14.11
C ASP A 76 -27.49 -7.23 14.78
N PHE A 77 -26.71 -8.09 14.12
CA PHE A 77 -25.38 -8.49 14.58
C PHE A 77 -24.45 -7.27 14.72
N ILE A 78 -24.38 -6.42 13.69
CA ILE A 78 -23.60 -5.18 13.74
C ILE A 78 -24.06 -4.34 14.93
N GLN A 79 -25.36 -4.09 15.08
CA GLN A 79 -25.90 -3.30 16.19
C GLN A 79 -25.50 -3.86 17.56
N LEU A 80 -25.65 -5.17 17.76
CA LEU A 80 -25.28 -5.82 19.02
C LEU A 80 -23.78 -5.66 19.29
N PHE A 81 -22.94 -5.81 18.27
CA PHE A 81 -21.50 -5.61 18.39
C PHE A 81 -21.15 -4.15 18.71
N GLU A 82 -21.72 -3.18 17.99
CA GLU A 82 -21.47 -1.75 18.23
C GLU A 82 -21.92 -1.33 19.64
N LEU A 83 -23.02 -1.89 20.15
CA LEU A 83 -23.53 -1.65 21.51
C LEU A 83 -22.61 -2.26 22.58
N ARG A 84 -22.09 -3.47 22.34
CA ARG A 84 -21.21 -4.18 23.29
C ARG A 84 -19.78 -3.61 23.27
N HIS A 85 -19.32 -3.16 22.11
CA HIS A 85 -17.94 -2.73 21.85
C HIS A 85 -17.88 -1.36 21.14
N PRO A 86 -18.51 -0.30 21.68
CA PRO A 86 -18.53 1.02 21.04
C PRO A 86 -17.13 1.62 20.89
N TRP A 87 -16.19 1.18 21.72
CA TRP A 87 -14.79 1.56 21.66
C TRP A 87 -14.02 0.89 20.53
N ALA A 88 -14.50 -0.18 19.88
CA ALA A 88 -13.74 -0.87 18.83
C ALA A 88 -13.81 -0.14 17.47
N ILE A 89 -14.78 0.76 17.33
CA ILE A 89 -15.18 1.36 16.05
C ILE A 89 -14.83 2.86 16.04
N THR A 90 -14.46 3.36 14.86
CA THR A 90 -14.08 4.78 14.64
C THR A 90 -15.19 5.63 14.00
N THR A 91 -16.37 5.07 13.77
CA THR A 91 -17.44 5.75 13.04
C THR A 91 -18.04 6.87 13.89
N SER A 92 -17.84 8.12 13.46
CA SER A 92 -18.57 9.28 13.96
C SER A 92 -20.00 9.37 13.39
N TYR A 93 -20.32 8.50 12.41
CA TYR A 93 -21.63 8.38 11.79
C TYR A 93 -22.07 6.91 11.88
N PRO A 94 -23.14 6.60 12.64
CA PRO A 94 -23.70 5.25 12.62
C PRO A 94 -24.09 4.90 11.18
N VAL A 95 -23.94 3.61 10.80
CA VAL A 95 -24.43 3.07 9.52
C VAL A 95 -25.84 3.60 9.28
N PRO A 96 -26.19 4.12 8.08
CA PRO A 96 -27.51 4.68 7.80
C PRO A 96 -28.57 3.68 8.23
N ARG A 97 -29.22 4.00 9.34
CA ARG A 97 -30.21 3.13 9.94
C ARG A 97 -31.41 3.19 9.02
N SER A 98 -31.66 2.12 8.30
CA SER A 98 -32.98 1.88 7.73
C SER A 98 -33.96 1.66 8.90
N ARG A 99 -34.30 2.72 9.62
CA ARG A 99 -35.71 2.91 9.91
C ARG A 99 -36.29 3.22 8.56
N SER A 100 -37.23 2.40 8.13
CA SER A 100 -38.20 2.76 7.10
C SER A 100 -38.44 4.27 7.15
N PHE A 101 -37.74 5.01 6.28
CA PHE A 101 -38.16 6.34 5.92
C PHE A 101 -39.38 6.09 5.03
N HIS A 102 -40.48 5.66 5.66
CA HIS A 102 -41.78 6.20 5.32
C HIS A 102 -41.69 7.70 5.66
N VAL A 103 -40.91 8.43 4.86
CA VAL A 103 -41.31 9.78 4.53
C VAL A 103 -42.60 9.53 3.80
N ASP A 104 -43.72 9.86 4.44
CA ASP A 104 -44.98 10.04 3.73
C ASP A 104 -44.65 10.94 2.55
N ILE A 105 -44.54 10.32 1.37
CA ILE A 105 -44.22 10.99 0.13
C ILE A 105 -45.44 11.87 -0.14
N ILE A 106 -45.40 13.11 0.33
CA ILE A 106 -46.09 14.20 -0.32
C ILE A 106 -45.59 14.11 -1.75
N SER A 107 -46.43 13.61 -2.67
CA SER A 107 -46.11 13.44 -4.08
C SER A 107 -45.40 14.69 -4.58
N PRO A 108 -44.06 14.71 -4.66
CA PRO A 108 -43.39 15.84 -5.27
C PRO A 108 -43.80 15.74 -6.73
N HIS A 109 -44.11 16.86 -7.37
CA HIS A 109 -44.01 16.90 -8.82
C HIS A 109 -42.70 16.22 -9.19
N GLN A 110 -42.78 15.07 -9.88
CA GLN A 110 -41.61 14.39 -10.38
C GLN A 110 -40.80 15.48 -11.11
N PRO A 111 -39.61 15.85 -10.63
CA PRO A 111 -38.75 16.72 -11.39
C PRO A 111 -38.59 16.01 -12.73
N GLY A 112 -39.17 16.57 -13.80
CA GLY A 112 -39.33 15.86 -15.06
C GLY A 112 -38.00 15.25 -15.48
N ASP A 113 -38.04 14.00 -15.94
CA ASP A 113 -36.89 13.12 -16.24
C ASP A 113 -35.64 13.88 -16.69
N ILE A 114 -34.84 14.36 -15.72
CA ILE A 114 -33.58 15.01 -16.03
C ILE A 114 -32.67 13.89 -16.49
N LEU A 115 -32.28 13.94 -17.77
CA LEU A 115 -31.35 12.98 -18.36
C LEU A 115 -30.10 12.84 -17.48
N LEU A 116 -29.61 11.61 -17.32
CA LEU A 116 -28.45 11.30 -16.48
C LEU A 116 -27.22 12.13 -16.87
N GLU A 117 -27.07 12.46 -18.15
CA GLU A 117 -26.02 13.31 -18.69
C GLU A 117 -26.11 14.74 -18.14
N ILE A 118 -27.32 15.28 -18.00
CA ILE A 118 -27.53 16.61 -17.42
C ILE A 118 -27.25 16.57 -15.91
N LEU A 119 -27.68 15.50 -15.21
CA LEU A 119 -27.33 15.30 -13.81
C LEU A 119 -25.81 15.18 -13.61
N ASP A 120 -25.09 14.49 -14.50
CA ASP A 120 -23.63 14.40 -14.47
C ASP A 120 -22.98 15.77 -14.60
N LEU A 121 -23.45 16.62 -15.53
CA LEU A 121 -22.96 18.00 -15.68
C LEU A 121 -23.23 18.87 -14.45
N ILE A 122 -24.41 18.77 -13.85
CA ILE A 122 -24.75 19.49 -12.62
C ILE A 122 -23.86 19.00 -11.48
N PHE A 123 -23.73 17.68 -11.31
CA PHE A 123 -22.99 17.09 -10.21
C PHE A 123 -21.48 17.26 -10.32
N ALA A 124 -20.93 17.39 -11.54
CA ALA A 124 -19.53 17.70 -11.76
C ALA A 124 -19.07 19.02 -11.14
N VAL A 125 -19.97 20.00 -10.98
CA VAL A 125 -19.68 21.32 -10.39
C VAL A 125 -20.31 21.51 -9.00
N THR A 126 -20.99 20.48 -8.50
CA THR A 126 -21.71 20.53 -7.21
C THR A 126 -20.77 20.16 -6.06
N SER A 127 -20.94 20.82 -4.91
CA SER A 127 -20.13 20.52 -3.73
C SER A 127 -20.35 19.08 -3.23
N HIS A 128 -19.31 18.47 -2.65
CA HIS A 128 -19.39 17.10 -2.12
C HIS A 128 -20.50 16.93 -1.08
N ALA A 129 -20.72 17.91 -0.20
CA ALA A 129 -21.79 17.87 0.80
C ALA A 129 -23.18 17.83 0.15
N THR A 130 -23.41 18.66 -0.86
CA THR A 130 -24.67 18.68 -1.62
C THR A 130 -24.87 17.37 -2.40
N LEU A 131 -23.79 16.79 -2.95
CA LEU A 131 -23.85 15.49 -3.62
C LEU A 131 -24.26 14.36 -2.69
N LEU A 132 -23.86 14.40 -1.41
CA LEU A 132 -24.32 13.41 -0.42
C LEU A 132 -25.82 13.53 -0.15
N VAL A 133 -26.37 14.75 -0.11
CA VAL A 133 -27.82 14.99 0.03
C VAL A 133 -28.58 14.57 -1.23
N ALA A 134 -28.03 14.83 -2.41
CA ALA A 134 -28.62 14.45 -3.70
C ALA A 134 -28.92 12.94 -3.78
N ARG A 135 -28.13 12.10 -3.09
CA ARG A 135 -28.37 10.65 -3.01
C ARG A 135 -29.68 10.26 -2.33
N CYS A 136 -30.24 11.13 -1.52
CA CYS A 136 -31.51 10.89 -0.83
C CYS A 136 -32.73 11.36 -1.63
N VAL A 137 -32.54 11.95 -2.81
CA VAL A 137 -33.62 12.52 -3.63
C VAL A 137 -34.33 11.44 -4.46
N SER A 138 -33.57 10.68 -5.25
CA SER A 138 -34.09 9.59 -6.08
C SER A 138 -33.00 8.57 -6.38
N GLN A 139 -33.38 7.41 -6.93
CA GLN A 139 -32.43 6.37 -7.32
C GLN A 139 -31.47 6.85 -8.43
N ASP A 140 -31.97 7.61 -9.41
CA ASP A 140 -31.17 8.16 -10.50
C ASP A 140 -30.18 9.22 -10.01
N TRP A 141 -30.64 10.10 -9.10
CA TRP A 141 -29.76 11.08 -8.46
C TRP A 141 -28.70 10.40 -7.61
N CYS A 142 -29.07 9.34 -6.88
CA CYS A 142 -28.11 8.51 -6.15
C CYS A 142 -27.08 7.89 -7.09
N PHE A 143 -27.51 7.29 -8.20
CA PHE A 143 -26.61 6.68 -9.18
C PHE A 143 -25.63 7.71 -9.79
N ALA A 144 -26.13 8.85 -10.26
CA ALA A 144 -25.32 9.90 -10.88
C ALA A 144 -24.36 10.57 -9.87
N SER A 145 -24.83 10.92 -8.67
CA SER A 145 -23.99 11.56 -7.64
C SER A 145 -22.96 10.59 -7.02
N SER A 146 -23.22 9.28 -7.06
CA SER A 146 -22.31 8.27 -6.53
C SER A 146 -20.95 8.25 -7.24
N ARG A 147 -20.90 8.60 -8.52
CA ARG A 147 -19.65 8.74 -9.29
C ARG A 147 -18.66 9.73 -8.64
N TYR A 148 -19.20 10.79 -8.05
CA TYR A 148 -18.42 11.88 -7.45
C TYR A 148 -18.20 11.70 -5.95
N THR A 149 -18.91 10.76 -5.31
CA THR A 149 -18.91 10.59 -3.86
C THR A 149 -18.36 9.24 -3.39
N HIS A 150 -18.39 8.18 -4.22
CA HIS A 150 -18.10 6.79 -3.85
C HIS A 150 -17.02 6.14 -4.73
N SER A 151 -15.93 6.88 -5.02
CA SER A 151 -14.79 6.34 -5.77
C SER A 151 -13.89 5.41 -4.93
N LYS A 152 -14.02 5.45 -3.60
CA LYS A 152 -13.20 4.66 -2.68
C LYS A 152 -14.02 4.13 -1.51
N ILE A 153 -13.84 2.85 -1.20
CA ILE A 153 -14.35 2.21 0.02
C ILE A 153 -13.21 2.11 1.03
N VAL A 154 -13.49 2.45 2.29
CA VAL A 154 -12.52 2.38 3.38
C VAL A 154 -13.11 1.60 4.56
N PHE A 155 -12.54 0.43 4.82
CA PHE A 155 -12.81 -0.35 6.02
C PHE A 155 -11.84 0.07 7.12
N ARG A 156 -12.35 0.41 8.30
CA ARG A 156 -11.52 0.93 9.38
C ARG A 156 -11.96 0.42 10.75
N MET A 157 -11.00 -0.10 11.50
CA MET A 157 -11.09 -0.32 12.95
C MET A 157 -10.12 0.59 13.70
N ARG A 158 -10.31 0.71 15.01
CA ARG A 158 -9.32 1.41 15.86
C ARG A 158 -7.95 0.74 15.78
N ALA A 159 -6.88 1.52 15.89
CA ALA A 159 -5.48 1.06 15.86
C ALA A 159 -5.17 -0.10 16.81
N HIS A 160 -5.95 -0.28 17.88
CA HIS A 160 -5.62 -1.19 18.96
C HIS A 160 -6.72 -2.20 19.26
N TRP A 161 -7.65 -2.42 18.34
CA TRP A 161 -8.75 -3.36 18.58
C TRP A 161 -8.23 -4.74 19.01
N GLN A 162 -7.12 -5.23 18.44
CA GLN A 162 -6.53 -6.53 18.84
C GLN A 162 -5.98 -6.56 20.29
N ASN A 163 -5.65 -5.41 20.87
CA ASN A 163 -5.24 -5.31 22.29
C ASN A 163 -6.43 -5.33 23.22
N GLU A 164 -7.51 -4.68 22.80
CA GLU A 164 -8.70 -4.46 23.60
C GLU A 164 -9.56 -5.74 23.66
N PHE A 165 -9.43 -6.62 22.66
CA PHE A 165 -9.91 -8.00 22.71
C PHE A 165 -8.78 -8.95 23.17
N ASP A 166 -8.75 -9.16 24.48
CA ASP A 166 -7.73 -9.92 25.21
C ASP A 166 -7.89 -11.45 25.07
N THR A 167 -9.09 -11.93 24.77
CA THR A 167 -9.38 -13.36 24.58
C THR A 167 -9.53 -13.75 23.11
N PRO A 168 -9.24 -15.01 22.73
CA PRO A 168 -9.46 -15.50 21.37
C PRO A 168 -10.90 -15.34 20.89
N GLU A 169 -11.88 -15.59 21.75
CA GLU A 169 -13.32 -15.53 21.43
C GLU A 169 -13.74 -14.10 21.05
N LYS A 170 -13.27 -13.12 21.82
CA LYS A 170 -13.52 -11.70 21.56
C LYS A 170 -12.87 -11.21 20.27
N ARG A 171 -11.67 -11.70 19.96
CA ARG A 171 -10.99 -11.37 18.69
C ARG A 171 -11.74 -11.96 17.51
N TRP A 172 -12.20 -13.19 17.66
CA TRP A 172 -13.04 -13.85 16.68
C TRP A 172 -14.34 -13.07 16.45
N GLU A 173 -15.00 -12.59 17.51
CA GLU A 173 -16.22 -11.76 17.39
C GLU A 173 -15.95 -10.47 16.58
N ALA A 174 -14.79 -9.84 16.80
CA ALA A 174 -14.38 -8.65 16.05
C ALA A 174 -14.01 -8.95 14.57
N GLU A 175 -13.42 -10.11 14.29
CA GLU A 175 -13.18 -10.58 12.92
C GLU A 175 -14.49 -10.92 12.21
N ALA A 176 -15.45 -11.53 12.90
CA ALA A 176 -16.80 -11.80 12.39
C ALA A 176 -17.53 -10.47 12.07
N TYR A 177 -17.46 -9.49 12.96
CA TYR A 177 -17.96 -8.13 12.70
C TYR A 177 -17.35 -7.51 11.45
N ALA A 178 -16.02 -7.58 11.30
CA ALA A 178 -15.35 -7.07 10.12
C ALA A 178 -15.85 -7.77 8.85
N PHE A 179 -15.96 -9.09 8.86
CA PHE A 179 -16.46 -9.84 7.73
C PHE A 179 -17.90 -9.47 7.34
N VAL A 180 -18.81 -9.44 8.33
CA VAL A 180 -20.22 -9.07 8.13
C VAL A 180 -20.35 -7.63 7.61
N SER A 181 -19.56 -6.71 8.14
CA SER A 181 -19.54 -5.30 7.69
C SER A 181 -19.08 -5.17 6.24
N GLU A 182 -18.08 -5.96 5.83
CA GLU A 182 -17.58 -5.99 4.47
C GLU A 182 -18.65 -6.51 3.50
N LEU A 183 -19.32 -7.61 3.84
CA LEU A 183 -20.43 -8.17 3.05
C LEU A 183 -21.62 -7.20 2.93
N LEU A 184 -22.03 -6.57 4.04
CA LEU A 184 -23.14 -5.62 4.04
C LEU A 184 -22.85 -4.42 3.13
N LEU A 185 -21.63 -3.89 3.18
CA LEU A 185 -21.25 -2.77 2.31
C LEU A 185 -21.22 -3.18 0.84
N LEU A 186 -20.72 -4.37 0.52
CA LEU A 186 -20.71 -4.89 -0.83
C LEU A 186 -22.14 -5.12 -1.36
N HIS A 187 -23.04 -5.63 -0.52
CA HIS A 187 -24.45 -5.73 -0.85
C HIS A 187 -25.05 -4.34 -1.13
N GLY A 188 -24.82 -3.38 -0.25
CA GLY A 188 -25.26 -2.00 -0.41
C GLY A 188 -24.71 -1.33 -1.67
N ALA A 189 -23.45 -1.61 -2.03
CA ALA A 189 -22.80 -1.11 -3.25
C ALA A 189 -23.46 -1.64 -4.53
N ARG A 190 -23.87 -2.91 -4.53
CA ARG A 190 -24.61 -3.52 -5.63
C ARG A 190 -26.03 -2.95 -5.72
N TRP A 191 -26.76 -2.92 -4.61
CA TRP A 191 -28.13 -2.43 -4.54
C TRP A 191 -28.25 -0.96 -4.97
N SER A 192 -27.35 -0.13 -4.45
CA SER A 192 -27.29 1.31 -4.73
C SER A 192 -26.60 1.63 -6.06
N ARG A 193 -26.21 0.59 -6.83
CA ARG A 193 -25.55 0.67 -8.15
C ARG A 193 -24.28 1.52 -8.21
N PHE A 194 -23.64 1.82 -7.07
CA PHE A 194 -22.39 2.58 -7.05
C PHE A 194 -21.14 1.71 -7.18
N ALA A 195 -21.29 0.38 -7.10
CA ALA A 195 -20.23 -0.60 -7.34
C ALA A 195 -19.36 -0.29 -8.58
N PHE A 196 -20.00 0.15 -9.68
CA PHE A 196 -19.33 0.50 -10.94
C PHE A 196 -18.43 1.74 -10.85
N TRP A 197 -18.58 2.57 -9.82
CA TRP A 197 -17.82 3.80 -9.63
C TRP A 197 -16.65 3.64 -8.66
N VAL A 198 -16.64 2.57 -7.88
CA VAL A 198 -15.54 2.32 -6.94
C VAL A 198 -14.28 1.95 -7.73
N ARG A 199 -13.18 2.65 -7.44
CA ARG A 199 -11.84 2.45 -8.01
C ARG A 199 -10.80 2.08 -6.96
N GLY A 200 -11.10 2.29 -5.68
CA GLY A 200 -10.18 1.99 -4.58
C GLY A 200 -10.84 1.27 -3.40
N VAL A 201 -10.11 0.34 -2.79
CA VAL A 201 -10.45 -0.26 -1.49
C VAL A 201 -9.28 -0.03 -0.54
N ALA A 202 -9.57 0.37 0.69
CA ALA A 202 -8.57 0.53 1.73
C ALA A 202 -8.97 -0.16 3.03
N TYR A 203 -8.05 -0.92 3.60
CA TYR A 203 -8.17 -1.67 4.85
C TYR A 203 -7.27 -1.01 5.90
N HIS A 204 -7.86 -0.26 6.83
CA HIS A 204 -7.16 0.49 7.87
C HIS A 204 -7.32 -0.21 9.23
N ASN A 205 -6.25 -0.82 9.74
CA ASN A 205 -6.30 -1.70 10.92
C ASN A 205 -7.34 -2.83 10.79
N TRP A 206 -7.76 -3.17 9.57
CA TRP A 206 -8.79 -4.18 9.33
C TRP A 206 -8.16 -5.58 9.25
N PRO A 207 -8.81 -6.63 9.77
CA PRO A 207 -8.35 -8.00 9.54
C PRO A 207 -8.40 -8.32 8.04
N CYS A 208 -7.32 -8.87 7.49
CA CYS A 208 -7.29 -9.32 6.11
C CYS A 208 -7.72 -10.79 6.05
N PHE A 209 -8.88 -11.04 5.46
CA PHE A 209 -9.35 -12.38 5.16
C PHE A 209 -8.56 -12.98 4.00
N MET A 210 -8.60 -14.31 3.83
CA MET A 210 -7.75 -15.02 2.87
C MET A 210 -8.16 -14.74 1.41
N ALA A 211 -9.43 -14.39 1.21
CA ALA A 211 -9.98 -13.97 -0.07
C ALA A 211 -10.42 -12.49 -0.04
N PRO A 212 -10.11 -11.70 -1.08
CA PRO A 212 -10.55 -10.31 -1.20
C PRO A 212 -12.01 -10.28 -1.66
N SER A 213 -12.93 -9.95 -0.76
CA SER A 213 -14.38 -10.11 -0.98
C SER A 213 -14.96 -9.26 -2.12
N PHE A 214 -14.23 -8.23 -2.57
CA PHE A 214 -14.71 -7.25 -3.54
C PHE A 214 -14.69 -7.72 -5.01
N TYR A 215 -14.18 -8.91 -5.32
CA TYR A 215 -13.80 -9.28 -6.69
C TYR A 215 -14.90 -9.46 -7.74
N LEU A 216 -16.15 -9.69 -7.38
CA LEU A 216 -17.27 -9.65 -8.34
C LEU A 216 -18.22 -8.48 -8.12
N VAL A 217 -18.10 -7.79 -6.98
CA VAL A 217 -18.98 -6.66 -6.66
C VAL A 217 -18.39 -5.37 -7.20
N LEU A 218 -17.06 -5.21 -7.14
CA LEU A 218 -16.38 -3.98 -7.53
C LEU A 218 -15.46 -4.28 -8.75
N PRO A 219 -16.01 -4.38 -9.97
CA PRO A 219 -15.28 -4.87 -11.14
C PRO A 219 -14.14 -3.95 -11.62
N HIS A 220 -14.08 -2.72 -11.10
CA HIS A 220 -13.16 -1.68 -11.57
C HIS A 220 -12.17 -1.23 -10.50
N ILE A 221 -11.88 -2.07 -9.49
CA ILE A 221 -10.86 -1.73 -8.49
C ILE A 221 -9.49 -1.65 -9.16
N GLN A 222 -8.88 -0.47 -9.02
CA GLN A 222 -7.54 -0.13 -9.51
C GLN A 222 -6.54 0.03 -8.37
N THR A 223 -7.02 0.43 -7.18
CA THR A 223 -6.18 0.70 -6.02
C THR A 223 -6.56 -0.17 -4.83
N VAL A 224 -5.60 -0.89 -4.27
CA VAL A 224 -5.78 -1.64 -3.01
C VAL A 224 -4.78 -1.12 -1.99
N THR A 225 -5.28 -0.70 -0.82
CA THR A 225 -4.46 -0.28 0.32
C THR A 225 -4.71 -1.18 1.51
N VAL A 226 -3.65 -1.74 2.10
CA VAL A 226 -3.69 -2.38 3.41
C VAL A 226 -2.73 -1.61 4.30
N CYS A 227 -3.26 -0.93 5.31
CA CYS A 227 -2.44 -0.13 6.21
C CYS A 227 -2.81 -0.30 7.68
N CYS A 228 -1.83 -0.11 8.55
CA CYS A 228 -2.00 -0.16 9.99
C CYS A 228 -1.45 1.13 10.62
N THR A 229 -2.26 1.83 11.41
CA THR A 229 -1.87 3.08 12.09
C THR A 229 -1.67 2.83 13.57
N HIS A 230 -0.61 3.42 14.14
CA HIS A 230 -0.29 3.38 15.58
C HIS A 230 -0.08 2.00 16.24
N SER A 231 -0.25 0.90 15.53
CA SER A 231 -0.16 -0.46 16.10
C SER A 231 1.25 -0.97 16.34
N SER A 232 1.40 -1.83 17.34
CA SER A 232 2.63 -2.62 17.51
C SER A 232 2.76 -3.63 16.37
N ILE A 233 4.01 -4.03 16.05
CA ILE A 233 4.31 -5.05 15.03
C ILE A 233 3.51 -6.36 15.23
N ARG A 234 3.21 -6.73 16.48
CA ARG A 234 2.44 -7.95 16.80
C ARG A 234 0.99 -7.89 16.32
N HIS A 235 0.50 -6.69 16.00
CA HIS A 235 -0.88 -6.40 15.63
C HIS A 235 -1.00 -5.88 14.20
N PHE A 236 0.04 -6.06 13.39
CA PHE A 236 -0.05 -5.80 11.97
C PHE A 236 -1.08 -6.74 11.34
N PRO A 237 -1.97 -6.24 10.45
CA PRO A 237 -2.86 -7.12 9.70
C PRO A 237 -2.03 -8.10 8.90
N VAL A 238 -2.43 -9.37 8.95
CA VAL A 238 -1.74 -10.48 8.27
C VAL A 238 -2.48 -10.78 6.97
N ILE A 239 -1.88 -10.46 5.84
CA ILE A 239 -2.36 -10.87 4.53
C ILE A 239 -1.91 -12.32 4.31
N ARG A 240 -2.85 -13.24 4.51
CA ARG A 240 -2.57 -14.68 4.40
C ARG A 240 -2.57 -15.11 2.95
N TYR A 241 -1.80 -16.14 2.65
CA TYR A 241 -1.88 -16.82 1.37
C TYR A 241 -3.16 -17.67 1.32
N PRO A 242 -3.92 -17.74 0.20
CA PRO A 242 -3.60 -17.24 -1.13
C PRO A 242 -4.33 -15.93 -1.49
N TYR A 243 -4.09 -14.83 -0.76
CA TYR A 243 -4.65 -13.52 -1.13
C TYR A 243 -4.00 -12.98 -2.41
N ILE A 244 -4.68 -13.15 -3.56
CA ILE A 244 -4.20 -12.75 -4.89
C ILE A 244 -5.01 -11.54 -5.39
N LEU A 245 -4.33 -10.55 -5.98
CA LEU A 245 -4.90 -9.33 -6.56
C LEU A 245 -5.32 -9.49 -8.02
N LEU A 246 -6.54 -9.05 -8.38
CA LEU A 246 -7.05 -9.15 -9.75
C LEU A 246 -6.31 -8.26 -10.76
N GLN A 247 -6.48 -8.60 -12.04
CA GLN A 247 -5.82 -7.94 -13.17
C GLN A 247 -6.07 -6.43 -13.32
N ALA A 248 -7.22 -5.94 -12.82
CA ALA A 248 -7.57 -4.52 -12.91
C ALA A 248 -6.75 -3.63 -11.94
N VAL A 249 -6.11 -4.24 -10.94
CA VAL A 249 -5.34 -3.50 -9.92
C VAL A 249 -4.02 -3.00 -10.51
N THR A 250 -3.84 -1.69 -10.47
CA THR A 250 -2.65 -0.99 -10.98
C THR A 250 -1.83 -0.34 -9.87
N THR A 251 -2.41 -0.17 -8.68
CA THR A 251 -1.76 0.46 -7.52
C THR A 251 -1.99 -0.36 -6.26
N VAL A 252 -0.91 -0.71 -5.57
CA VAL A 252 -0.97 -1.48 -4.33
C VAL A 252 -0.14 -0.79 -3.25
N ASN A 253 -0.78 -0.52 -2.11
CA ASN A 253 -0.13 0.10 -0.96
C ASN A 253 -0.18 -0.82 0.25
N LEU A 254 0.98 -1.33 0.65
CA LEU A 254 1.15 -2.20 1.81
C LEU A 254 1.96 -1.46 2.86
N GLU A 255 1.30 -1.08 3.96
CA GLU A 255 1.91 -0.27 5.01
C GLU A 255 1.70 -0.91 6.38
N ARG A 256 2.78 -1.25 7.10
CA ARG A 256 2.72 -1.83 8.45
C ARG A 256 1.82 -3.06 8.49
N CYS A 257 2.01 -3.97 7.54
CA CYS A 257 1.29 -5.23 7.44
C CYS A 257 2.28 -6.41 7.42
N SER A 258 1.75 -7.63 7.52
CA SER A 258 2.53 -8.87 7.49
C SER A 258 2.05 -9.76 6.35
N LEU A 259 2.98 -10.33 5.59
CA LEU A 259 2.71 -11.38 4.59
C LEU A 259 3.28 -12.72 5.09
N ARG A 260 3.03 -13.08 6.35
CA ARG A 260 3.55 -14.33 6.92
C ARG A 260 2.98 -15.52 6.15
N GLY A 261 3.86 -16.34 5.57
CA GLY A 261 3.47 -17.49 4.75
C GLY A 261 3.08 -17.13 3.31
N HIS A 262 3.08 -15.85 2.95
CA HIS A 262 2.73 -15.34 1.63
C HIS A 262 3.90 -14.57 1.00
N CYS A 263 3.83 -14.27 -0.30
CA CYS A 263 4.82 -13.42 -0.95
C CYS A 263 4.18 -12.37 -1.88
N VAL A 264 4.88 -11.26 -2.06
CA VAL A 264 4.41 -10.12 -2.86
C VAL A 264 4.21 -10.52 -4.33
N GLU A 265 5.08 -11.38 -4.88
CA GLU A 265 4.94 -11.90 -6.26
C GLU A 265 3.66 -12.70 -6.45
N THR A 266 3.32 -13.58 -5.51
CA THR A 266 2.08 -14.36 -5.55
C THR A 266 0.87 -13.43 -5.37
N LEU A 267 0.94 -12.45 -4.47
CA LEU A 267 -0.13 -11.47 -4.28
C LEU A 267 -0.40 -10.66 -5.57
N LEU A 268 0.62 -10.36 -6.35
CA LEU A 268 0.52 -9.58 -7.59
C LEU A 268 0.40 -10.44 -8.86
N SER A 269 0.30 -11.77 -8.73
CA SER A 269 0.45 -12.69 -9.87
C SER A 269 -0.49 -12.37 -11.03
N MET A 270 -1.73 -11.98 -10.75
CA MET A 270 -2.74 -11.64 -11.76
C MET A 270 -2.72 -10.16 -12.20
N CYS A 271 -2.00 -9.27 -11.50
CA CYS A 271 -1.91 -7.85 -11.83
C CYS A 271 -1.00 -7.59 -13.05
N LYS A 272 -1.56 -7.70 -14.26
CA LYS A 272 -0.82 -7.50 -15.52
C LYS A 272 -0.19 -6.11 -15.64
N ASP A 273 -0.93 -5.09 -15.22
CA ASP A 273 -0.56 -3.68 -15.37
C ASP A 273 -0.28 -3.00 -14.03
N ILE A 274 0.40 -3.68 -13.11
CA ILE A 274 0.85 -3.07 -11.86
C ILE A 274 1.81 -1.90 -12.16
N ARG A 275 1.40 -0.66 -11.83
CA ARG A 275 2.18 0.56 -12.10
C ARG A 275 2.85 1.12 -10.86
N SER A 276 2.20 1.02 -9.70
CA SER A 276 2.69 1.58 -8.44
C SER A 276 2.60 0.58 -7.30
N LEU A 277 3.71 0.42 -6.59
CA LEU A 277 3.80 -0.45 -5.42
C LEU A 277 4.43 0.30 -4.25
N THR A 278 3.75 0.30 -3.10
CA THR A 278 4.26 0.85 -1.84
C THR A 278 4.46 -0.28 -0.83
N LEU A 279 5.67 -0.40 -0.29
CA LEU A 279 6.10 -1.39 0.69
C LEU A 279 6.72 -0.68 1.89
N CYS A 280 5.88 -0.24 2.84
CA CYS A 280 6.33 0.50 4.01
C CYS A 280 6.17 -0.34 5.27
N SER A 281 7.25 -0.66 5.98
CA SER A 281 7.24 -1.50 7.19
C SER A 281 6.50 -2.83 6.97
N VAL A 282 6.67 -3.42 5.79
CA VAL A 282 6.08 -4.72 5.44
C VAL A 282 6.94 -5.84 6.01
N HIS A 283 6.31 -6.73 6.78
CA HIS A 283 6.98 -7.90 7.35
C HIS A 283 6.77 -9.13 6.47
N TYR A 284 7.82 -9.93 6.27
CA TYR A 284 7.83 -11.08 5.35
C TYR A 284 7.60 -10.65 3.89
N GLY A 285 6.81 -11.39 3.11
CA GLY A 285 6.49 -11.05 1.72
C GLY A 285 7.53 -11.52 0.70
N HIS A 286 8.62 -12.11 1.15
CA HIS A 286 9.67 -12.69 0.31
C HIS A 286 9.51 -14.21 0.20
N ILE A 287 10.06 -14.80 -0.85
CA ILE A 287 10.20 -16.24 -0.98
C ILE A 287 11.51 -16.65 -0.30
N MET A 288 11.41 -17.51 0.72
CA MET A 288 12.58 -18.08 1.39
C MET A 288 13.12 -19.26 0.60
N PRO A 289 14.40 -19.25 0.16
CA PRO A 289 15.01 -20.42 -0.41
C PRO A 289 14.90 -21.58 0.58
N PRO A 290 14.63 -22.80 0.10
CA PRO A 290 14.56 -23.93 0.99
C PRO A 290 15.95 -24.27 1.53
N ARG A 291 16.04 -24.66 2.81
CA ARG A 291 17.24 -25.32 3.37
C ARG A 291 17.48 -26.63 2.63
N PRO A 292 18.72 -27.11 2.41
CA PRO A 292 19.02 -28.21 1.49
C PRO A 292 17.97 -29.33 1.53
N LEU A 293 17.20 -29.45 0.44
CA LEU A 293 16.09 -30.38 0.35
C LEU A 293 16.45 -31.58 -0.50
N THR A 294 15.84 -32.71 -0.14
CA THR A 294 15.59 -33.80 -1.09
C THR A 294 14.77 -33.25 -2.26
N THR A 295 14.80 -33.93 -3.41
CA THR A 295 13.98 -33.58 -4.58
C THR A 295 12.49 -33.45 -4.23
N THR A 296 11.99 -34.30 -3.33
CA THR A 296 10.60 -34.24 -2.82
C THR A 296 10.33 -32.95 -2.06
N GLY A 297 11.25 -32.53 -1.17
CA GLY A 297 11.12 -31.28 -0.45
C GLY A 297 11.10 -30.09 -1.40
N LEU A 298 11.95 -30.08 -2.42
CA LEU A 298 11.98 -28.99 -3.40
C LEU A 298 10.63 -28.84 -4.12
N ARG A 299 10.03 -29.95 -4.55
CA ARG A 299 8.69 -29.93 -5.17
C ARG A 299 7.63 -29.38 -4.22
N PHE A 300 7.64 -29.82 -2.96
CA PHE A 300 6.72 -29.35 -1.94
C PHE A 300 6.87 -27.84 -1.70
N TRP A 301 8.10 -27.37 -1.49
CA TRP A 301 8.39 -25.95 -1.31
C TRP A 301 7.96 -25.11 -2.51
N ARG A 302 8.27 -25.55 -3.75
CA ARG A 302 7.84 -24.85 -4.98
C ARG A 302 6.31 -24.77 -5.09
N SER A 303 5.60 -25.81 -4.65
CA SER A 303 4.14 -25.87 -4.61
C SER A 303 3.57 -24.89 -3.58
N GLU A 304 4.07 -24.93 -2.33
CA GLU A 304 3.62 -24.03 -1.24
C GLU A 304 3.82 -22.55 -1.57
N ARG A 305 4.93 -22.20 -2.23
CA ARG A 305 5.22 -20.82 -2.66
C ARG A 305 4.48 -20.41 -3.92
N GLY A 306 3.70 -21.32 -4.50
CA GLY A 306 2.96 -21.10 -5.72
C GLY A 306 3.83 -21.00 -6.97
N ILE A 307 5.10 -21.37 -6.94
CA ILE A 307 6.01 -21.32 -8.10
C ILE A 307 5.53 -22.30 -9.18
N THR A 308 5.27 -23.55 -8.80
CA THR A 308 4.82 -24.61 -9.73
C THR A 308 3.34 -24.58 -10.04
N ASN A 309 2.56 -23.77 -9.33
CA ASN A 309 1.11 -23.86 -9.34
C ASN A 309 0.48 -22.54 -9.83
N ILE A 310 0.68 -21.43 -9.09
CA ILE A 310 0.16 -20.09 -9.45
C ILE A 310 1.00 -19.47 -10.56
N LEU A 311 2.30 -19.42 -10.32
CA LEU A 311 3.23 -18.67 -11.10
C LEU A 311 3.68 -19.45 -12.34
N LYS A 312 3.46 -20.78 -12.41
CA LYS A 312 4.01 -21.65 -13.46
C LYS A 312 3.76 -21.14 -14.88
N GLY A 313 2.53 -20.81 -15.23
CA GLY A 313 2.24 -20.24 -16.56
C GLY A 313 2.84 -18.85 -16.75
N LEU A 314 2.86 -18.05 -15.69
CA LEU A 314 3.29 -16.67 -15.70
C LEU A 314 4.81 -16.52 -15.81
N ILE A 315 5.60 -17.29 -15.06
CA ILE A 315 7.07 -17.25 -15.03
C ILE A 315 7.71 -17.89 -16.26
N LEU A 316 6.95 -18.68 -17.01
CA LEU A 316 7.34 -19.19 -18.33
C LEU A 316 7.02 -18.18 -19.44
N SER A 317 6.08 -17.26 -19.22
CA SER A 317 5.68 -16.24 -20.19
C SER A 317 6.39 -14.90 -19.92
N VAL A 318 7.10 -14.36 -20.90
CA VAL A 318 7.73 -13.03 -20.74
C VAL A 318 6.69 -11.95 -20.99
N THR A 319 5.76 -11.75 -20.06
CA THR A 319 4.96 -10.51 -20.07
C THR A 319 5.90 -9.32 -19.92
N PRO A 320 5.65 -8.17 -20.55
CA PRO A 320 6.46 -6.98 -20.31
C PRO A 320 6.37 -6.55 -18.83
N PRO A 321 7.46 -6.05 -18.23
CA PRO A 321 7.40 -5.44 -16.92
C PRO A 321 6.56 -4.17 -16.97
N SER A 322 5.75 -3.93 -15.93
CA SER A 322 4.80 -2.81 -15.87
C SER A 322 5.05 -1.85 -14.71
N LEU A 323 5.80 -2.26 -13.69
CA LEU A 323 6.04 -1.46 -12.48
C LEU A 323 6.83 -0.18 -12.80
N ARG A 324 6.20 0.99 -12.63
CA ARG A 324 6.79 2.31 -12.90
C ARG A 324 7.22 3.05 -11.65
N ARG A 325 6.52 2.85 -10.54
CA ARG A 325 6.77 3.54 -9.27
C ARG A 325 6.89 2.56 -8.12
N LEU A 326 7.95 2.69 -7.34
CA LEU A 326 8.20 1.89 -6.16
C LEU A 326 8.49 2.78 -4.96
N VAL A 327 7.73 2.58 -3.88
CA VAL A 327 7.96 3.22 -2.58
C VAL A 327 8.38 2.16 -1.57
N ILE A 328 9.52 2.34 -0.92
CA ILE A 328 10.07 1.40 0.05
C ILE A 328 10.44 2.14 1.33
N ASP A 329 9.93 1.67 2.46
CA ASP A 329 10.34 2.11 3.80
C ASP A 329 10.60 0.89 4.69
N PHE A 330 11.86 0.59 4.98
CA PHE A 330 12.23 -0.47 5.93
C PHE A 330 13.03 0.13 7.09
N PRO A 331 12.39 0.44 8.23
CA PRO A 331 13.09 1.01 9.36
C PRO A 331 14.06 -0.01 9.99
N ASP A 332 15.19 0.50 10.49
CA ASP A 332 16.37 -0.18 11.09
C ASP A 332 16.13 -1.34 12.06
N LYS A 333 14.91 -1.51 12.58
CA LYS A 333 14.60 -2.51 13.59
C LYS A 333 13.70 -3.58 13.00
N VAL A 334 14.31 -4.40 12.18
CA VAL A 334 13.79 -5.75 11.91
C VAL A 334 13.69 -6.45 13.27
N GLY A 335 12.47 -6.78 13.71
CA GLY A 335 12.26 -7.43 15.00
C GLY A 335 13.05 -8.75 15.10
N PRO A 336 13.37 -9.24 16.31
CA PRO A 336 14.21 -10.43 16.51
C PRO A 336 13.69 -11.69 15.79
N VAL A 337 12.40 -11.73 15.44
CA VAL A 337 11.77 -12.84 14.71
C VAL A 337 12.33 -13.02 13.28
N LEU A 338 12.87 -11.97 12.68
CA LEU A 338 13.46 -12.01 11.33
C LEU A 338 14.99 -12.12 11.35
N SER A 339 15.63 -12.12 12.54
CA SER A 339 17.09 -12.02 12.69
C SER A 339 17.86 -13.26 12.20
N SER A 340 17.20 -14.39 11.96
CA SER A 340 17.84 -15.60 11.44
C SER A 340 17.87 -15.65 9.90
N MET A 341 17.30 -14.66 9.22
CA MET A 341 17.09 -14.67 7.76
C MET A 341 17.61 -13.40 7.07
N VAL A 342 18.14 -12.48 7.85
CA VAL A 342 18.84 -11.30 7.37
C VAL A 342 20.29 -11.65 7.07
N ASP A 343 20.91 -10.90 6.17
CA ASP A 343 22.36 -10.96 6.01
C ASP A 343 23.08 -10.45 7.28
N GLU A 344 24.42 -10.50 7.28
CA GLU A 344 25.24 -10.02 8.40
C GLU A 344 24.95 -8.56 8.80
N ARG A 345 24.32 -7.79 7.91
CA ARG A 345 24.00 -6.37 8.07
C ARG A 345 22.57 -6.13 8.54
N GLY A 346 21.76 -7.18 8.69
CA GLY A 346 20.39 -7.06 9.15
C GLY A 346 19.39 -6.68 8.06
N THR A 347 19.73 -6.87 6.79
CA THR A 347 18.93 -6.37 5.67
C THR A 347 17.64 -7.15 5.49
N PRO A 348 16.48 -6.47 5.33
CA PRO A 348 15.20 -7.12 5.10
C PRO A 348 15.26 -8.08 3.90
N PRO A 349 14.82 -9.35 4.04
CA PRO A 349 14.95 -10.30 2.94
C PRO A 349 14.10 -9.94 1.71
N LEU A 350 12.99 -9.21 1.91
CA LEU A 350 12.20 -8.65 0.81
C LEU A 350 13.01 -7.66 -0.02
N LEU A 351 13.88 -6.87 0.62
CA LEU A 351 14.74 -5.95 -0.11
C LEU A 351 15.83 -6.68 -0.89
N LEU A 352 16.40 -7.75 -0.32
CA LEU A 352 17.37 -8.61 -1.00
C LEU A 352 16.75 -9.36 -2.18
N GLN A 353 15.45 -9.67 -2.13
CA GLN A 353 14.72 -10.22 -3.27
C GLN A 353 14.44 -9.18 -4.36
N LEU A 354 14.13 -7.94 -3.99
CA LEU A 354 13.88 -6.84 -4.94
C LEU A 354 15.16 -6.39 -5.65
N PHE A 355 16.28 -6.40 -4.93
CA PHE A 355 17.60 -6.00 -5.43
C PHE A 355 18.64 -7.05 -5.04
N PRO A 356 18.72 -8.17 -5.78
CA PRO A 356 19.69 -9.23 -5.51
C PRO A 356 21.12 -8.71 -5.49
N LEU A 357 21.88 -9.13 -4.47
CA LEU A 357 23.33 -8.97 -4.42
C LEU A 357 23.99 -10.16 -5.11
N SER A 358 25.11 -9.93 -5.78
CA SER A 358 25.83 -10.94 -6.57
C SER A 358 26.38 -12.13 -5.75
N SER A 359 26.19 -12.16 -4.43
CA SER A 359 26.76 -13.16 -3.50
C SER A 359 25.67 -13.99 -2.79
N GLU A 360 25.36 -15.15 -3.38
CA GLU A 360 24.92 -16.48 -2.89
C GLU A 360 23.96 -16.70 -1.67
N GLY A 361 23.57 -15.73 -0.85
CA GLY A 361 22.84 -16.05 0.40
C GLY A 361 21.33 -16.30 0.29
N LEU A 362 20.66 -15.67 -0.69
CA LEU A 362 19.18 -15.65 -0.78
C LEU A 362 18.66 -15.81 -2.21
N SER A 363 19.53 -16.20 -3.15
CA SER A 363 19.09 -16.44 -4.53
C SER A 363 18.19 -17.66 -4.58
N ILE A 364 17.00 -17.48 -5.15
CA ILE A 364 16.11 -18.61 -5.44
C ILE A 364 16.45 -19.27 -6.78
N GLU A 365 17.34 -18.68 -7.59
CA GLU A 365 17.68 -19.15 -8.93
C GLU A 365 18.10 -20.63 -8.99
N PRO A 366 18.87 -21.18 -8.03
CA PRO A 366 19.21 -22.61 -8.05
C PRO A 366 18.00 -23.54 -7.91
N PHE A 367 16.88 -23.00 -7.43
CA PHE A 367 15.63 -23.72 -7.21
C PHE A 367 14.61 -23.47 -8.32
N LEU A 368 14.95 -22.64 -9.31
CA LEU A 368 14.17 -22.40 -10.52
C LEU A 368 14.58 -23.35 -11.64
N LEU A 369 13.66 -23.62 -12.55
CA LEU A 369 14.01 -24.27 -13.82
C LEU A 369 14.70 -23.24 -14.74
N SER A 370 15.54 -23.70 -15.65
CA SER A 370 16.28 -22.83 -16.59
C SER A 370 15.38 -21.96 -17.48
N SER A 371 14.12 -22.35 -17.65
CA SER A 371 13.11 -21.60 -18.42
C SER A 371 12.29 -20.61 -17.58
N GLU A 372 12.48 -20.57 -16.25
CA GLU A 372 11.66 -19.76 -15.34
C GLU A 372 12.34 -18.42 -15.05
N VAL A 373 11.55 -17.34 -15.09
CA VAL A 373 12.01 -15.99 -14.74
C VAL A 373 11.37 -15.54 -13.44
N TYR A 374 12.19 -15.18 -12.45
CA TYR A 374 11.75 -14.63 -11.17
C TYR A 374 12.78 -13.61 -10.64
N PRO A 375 12.36 -12.53 -9.95
CA PRO A 375 10.98 -12.05 -9.80
C PRO A 375 10.34 -11.72 -11.15
N TYR A 376 9.02 -11.85 -11.25
CA TYR A 376 8.29 -11.68 -12.50
C TYR A 376 7.48 -10.37 -12.54
N ARG A 377 6.65 -10.10 -11.51
CA ARG A 377 5.89 -8.84 -11.38
C ARG A 377 6.73 -7.70 -10.84
N LEU A 378 7.75 -8.01 -10.04
CA LEU A 378 8.63 -7.03 -9.40
C LEU A 378 9.88 -6.73 -10.23
N ARG A 379 9.85 -6.99 -11.55
CA ARG A 379 10.97 -6.61 -12.43
C ARG A 379 11.07 -5.09 -12.52
N MET A 380 12.24 -4.58 -12.15
CA MET A 380 12.53 -3.14 -12.02
C MET A 380 13.07 -2.51 -13.30
N THR A 381 13.15 -3.25 -14.40
CA THR A 381 13.82 -2.80 -15.62
C THR A 381 13.16 -1.60 -16.29
N VAL A 382 11.93 -1.24 -15.90
CA VAL A 382 11.15 -0.11 -16.42
C VAL A 382 10.71 0.85 -15.31
N LEU A 383 11.39 0.78 -14.16
CA LEU A 383 11.09 1.63 -13.02
C LEU A 383 11.50 3.07 -13.35
N GLU A 384 10.53 4.00 -13.27
CA GLU A 384 10.70 5.42 -13.56
C GLU A 384 10.88 6.23 -12.27
N GLU A 385 10.24 5.80 -11.19
CA GLU A 385 10.23 6.49 -9.89
C GLU A 385 10.55 5.56 -8.71
N LEU A 386 11.47 6.00 -7.85
CA LEU A 386 11.86 5.30 -6.62
C LEU A 386 11.80 6.26 -5.44
N ASP A 387 10.93 5.99 -4.46
CA ASP A 387 10.95 6.65 -3.15
C ASP A 387 11.45 5.66 -2.11
N ALA A 388 12.64 5.88 -1.60
CA ALA A 388 13.31 4.96 -0.70
C ALA A 388 13.68 5.63 0.60
N ARG A 389 13.11 5.13 1.69
CA ARG A 389 13.53 5.45 3.05
C ARG A 389 14.40 4.32 3.57
N PHE A 390 15.71 4.53 3.50
CA PHE A 390 16.69 3.54 3.91
C PHE A 390 17.28 3.88 5.26
N SER A 391 17.30 2.87 6.12
CA SER A 391 18.29 2.76 7.17
C SER A 391 19.71 3.01 6.62
N PRO A 392 20.59 3.69 7.37
CA PRO A 392 22.01 3.78 7.05
C PRO A 392 22.69 2.41 6.84
N ASN A 393 22.20 1.35 7.50
CA ASN A 393 22.74 -0.01 7.38
C ASN A 393 22.45 -0.64 6.02
N VAL A 394 21.47 -0.12 5.27
CA VAL A 394 21.05 -0.63 3.97
C VAL A 394 21.71 0.13 2.81
N ALA A 395 22.45 1.21 3.09
CA ALA A 395 23.08 2.06 2.07
C ALA A 395 24.06 1.32 1.14
N TYR A 396 24.60 0.17 1.55
CA TYR A 396 25.46 -0.66 0.71
C TYR A 396 24.73 -1.32 -0.46
N MET A 397 23.39 -1.31 -0.47
CA MET A 397 22.56 -1.90 -1.54
C MET A 397 22.44 -1.02 -2.79
N PHE A 398 22.84 0.25 -2.73
CA PHE A 398 22.71 1.17 -3.86
C PHE A 398 23.34 0.71 -5.17
N PRO A 399 24.52 0.05 -5.20
CA PRO A 399 25.05 -0.53 -6.43
C PRO A 399 24.10 -1.56 -7.06
N SER A 400 23.45 -2.40 -6.24
CA SER A 400 22.46 -3.36 -6.73
C SER A 400 21.18 -2.63 -7.20
N ILE A 401 20.69 -1.63 -6.47
CA ILE A 401 19.56 -0.81 -6.91
C ILE A 401 19.85 -0.17 -8.27
N ALA A 402 21.04 0.39 -8.45
CA ALA A 402 21.47 0.98 -9.71
C ALA A 402 21.54 -0.06 -10.85
N GLN A 403 22.06 -1.25 -10.57
CA GLN A 403 22.10 -2.34 -11.55
C GLN A 403 20.70 -2.74 -12.04
N TRP A 404 19.72 -2.84 -11.14
CA TRP A 404 18.40 -3.38 -11.45
C TRP A 404 17.38 -2.34 -11.93
N ALA A 405 17.48 -1.09 -11.46
CA ALA A 405 16.52 -0.02 -11.75
C ALA A 405 17.15 1.20 -12.43
N GLY A 406 18.47 1.32 -12.46
CA GLY A 406 19.14 2.59 -12.75
C GLY A 406 18.95 3.10 -14.18
N SER A 407 18.75 2.20 -15.15
CA SER A 407 18.67 2.57 -16.57
C SER A 407 17.42 3.36 -16.95
N ASN A 408 16.30 3.26 -16.23
CA ASN A 408 15.05 3.96 -16.55
C ASN A 408 14.60 4.94 -15.48
N LEU A 409 15.31 5.00 -14.36
CA LEU A 409 14.94 5.84 -13.23
C LEU A 409 15.14 7.32 -13.55
N THR A 410 14.05 8.08 -13.56
CA THR A 410 14.06 9.54 -13.81
C THR A 410 13.87 10.32 -12.51
N THR A 411 13.13 9.77 -11.56
CA THR A 411 12.85 10.41 -10.27
C THR A 411 13.29 9.51 -9.12
N MET A 412 14.08 10.07 -8.21
CA MET A 412 14.50 9.38 -7.00
C MET A 412 14.28 10.27 -5.77
N ARG A 413 13.63 9.72 -4.75
CA ARG A 413 13.56 10.31 -3.42
C ARG A 413 14.26 9.40 -2.42
N LEU A 414 15.22 9.95 -1.70
CA LEU A 414 16.00 9.24 -0.70
C LEU A 414 15.76 9.88 0.66
N SER A 415 15.36 9.08 1.64
CA SER A 415 15.14 9.56 3.00
C SER A 415 16.02 8.78 3.99
N PHE A 416 16.88 9.50 4.70
CA PHE A 416 17.82 8.93 5.68
C PHE A 416 17.37 9.30 7.11
N PRO A 417 16.64 8.42 7.81
CA PRO A 417 16.26 8.67 9.18
C PRO A 417 17.50 8.71 10.09
N LEU A 418 17.42 9.51 11.17
CA LEU A 418 18.53 9.72 12.10
C LEU A 418 19.05 8.37 12.65
N ALA A 419 20.32 8.07 12.35
CA ALA A 419 21.00 6.90 12.87
C ALA A 419 21.12 7.02 14.41
N ARG A 420 20.69 6.01 15.17
CA ARG A 420 20.91 5.98 16.63
C ARG A 420 22.36 5.70 17.00
N GLN A 421 23.17 5.22 16.05
CA GLN A 421 24.60 4.97 16.25
C GLN A 421 25.37 5.44 15.01
N PRO A 422 26.48 6.19 15.18
CA PRO A 422 27.41 6.47 14.11
C PRO A 422 28.20 5.19 13.84
N ARG A 423 27.69 4.35 12.94
CA ARG A 423 28.50 3.28 12.33
C ARG A 423 28.95 3.76 10.97
N ASP A 424 30.06 3.21 10.49
CA ASP A 424 30.64 3.48 9.17
C ASP A 424 29.53 3.47 8.12
N VAL A 425 29.07 4.66 7.76
CA VAL A 425 27.98 4.82 6.80
C VAL A 425 28.56 4.35 5.48
N HIS A 426 28.20 3.15 5.03
CA HIS A 426 28.70 2.60 3.78
C HIS A 426 28.41 3.56 2.63
N THR A 427 29.45 3.87 1.85
CA THR A 427 29.42 4.79 0.71
C THR A 427 28.42 4.30 -0.34
N PHE A 428 27.41 5.11 -0.67
CA PHE A 428 26.60 4.88 -1.87
C PHE A 428 27.04 5.82 -2.99
N SER A 429 26.87 5.38 -4.24
CA SER A 429 27.09 6.18 -5.44
C SER A 429 25.80 6.31 -6.23
N LEU A 430 25.58 7.49 -6.80
CA LEU A 430 24.49 7.78 -7.73
C LEU A 430 24.96 7.77 -9.21
N SER A 431 26.18 7.33 -9.47
CA SER A 431 26.74 7.26 -10.82
C SER A 431 26.04 6.24 -11.72
N GLY A 432 25.37 5.24 -11.13
CA GLY A 432 24.66 4.19 -11.85
C GLY A 432 23.23 4.56 -12.29
N PHE A 433 22.85 5.83 -12.21
CA PHE A 433 21.52 6.32 -12.60
C PHE A 433 21.63 7.32 -13.77
N PRO A 434 21.90 6.84 -15.00
CA PRO A 434 22.22 7.70 -16.14
C PRO A 434 21.08 8.63 -16.57
N ASN A 435 19.82 8.29 -16.29
CA ASN A 435 18.63 9.02 -16.73
C ASN A 435 17.95 9.85 -15.62
N LEU A 436 18.59 9.94 -14.44
CA LEU A 436 18.02 10.64 -13.29
C LEU A 436 17.96 12.15 -13.56
N THR A 437 16.75 12.71 -13.59
CA THR A 437 16.47 14.14 -13.77
C THR A 437 16.06 14.80 -12.47
N ARG A 438 15.35 14.08 -11.58
CA ARG A 438 14.87 14.60 -10.30
C ARG A 438 15.41 13.80 -9.13
N LEU A 439 16.12 14.47 -8.24
CA LEU A 439 16.66 13.89 -7.02
C LEU A 439 16.20 14.67 -5.80
N ARG A 440 15.42 14.02 -4.93
CA ARG A 440 15.05 14.55 -3.62
C ARG A 440 15.78 13.79 -2.52
N VAL A 441 16.39 14.51 -1.59
CA VAL A 441 17.16 13.92 -0.49
C VAL A 441 16.71 14.51 0.82
N GLU A 442 16.19 13.66 1.71
CA GLU A 442 15.79 14.01 3.06
C GLU A 442 16.81 13.48 4.05
N VAL A 443 17.43 14.38 4.81
CA VAL A 443 18.58 14.06 5.65
C VAL A 443 18.55 14.85 6.96
N ASN A 444 19.09 14.26 8.01
CA ASN A 444 19.35 15.01 9.23
C ASN A 444 20.56 15.94 9.09
N VAL A 445 20.52 17.11 9.73
CA VAL A 445 21.64 18.07 9.71
C VAL A 445 23.00 17.45 10.10
N VAL A 446 23.01 16.43 10.96
CA VAL A 446 24.22 15.74 11.40
C VAL A 446 24.89 14.97 10.27
N ASP A 447 24.10 14.39 9.37
CA ASP A 447 24.58 13.53 8.26
C ASP A 447 24.72 14.31 6.94
N LEU A 448 24.26 15.57 6.92
CA LEU A 448 24.16 16.40 5.72
C LEU A 448 25.44 16.40 4.88
N ARG A 449 26.60 16.69 5.50
CA ARG A 449 27.88 16.76 4.77
C ARG A 449 28.24 15.44 4.09
N SER A 450 28.08 14.32 4.79
CA SER A 450 28.39 12.98 4.26
C SER A 450 27.45 12.62 3.11
N ILE A 451 26.16 12.92 3.24
CA ILE A 451 25.17 12.67 2.20
C ILE A 451 25.38 13.55 0.97
N LEU A 452 25.68 14.85 1.14
CA LEU A 452 26.00 15.74 0.03
C LEU A 452 27.23 15.25 -0.76
N ILE A 453 28.32 14.85 -0.09
CA ILE A 453 29.49 14.26 -0.77
C ILE A 453 29.11 13.03 -1.61
N ARG A 454 28.10 12.27 -1.21
CA ARG A 454 27.65 11.11 -1.99
C ARG A 454 26.74 11.52 -3.13
N CYS A 455 25.85 12.49 -2.90
CA CYS A 455 25.03 13.06 -3.94
C CYS A 455 25.86 13.70 -5.06
N SER A 456 27.09 14.17 -4.78
CA SER A 456 27.99 14.69 -5.83
C SER A 456 28.38 13.64 -6.88
N SER A 457 28.24 12.34 -6.58
CA SER A 457 28.44 11.24 -7.54
C SER A 457 27.30 11.08 -8.56
N TRP A 458 26.23 11.88 -8.46
CA TRP A 458 25.19 11.93 -9.49
C TRP A 458 25.78 12.48 -10.78
N SER A 459 26.10 11.58 -11.72
CA SER A 459 26.80 11.90 -12.96
C SER A 459 25.93 11.66 -14.20
N SER A 460 24.60 11.72 -14.05
CA SER A 460 23.66 11.59 -15.16
C SER A 460 23.91 12.67 -16.21
N GLY A 461 23.84 12.34 -17.50
CA GLY A 461 23.86 13.36 -18.57
C GLY A 461 22.67 14.31 -18.47
N CYS A 462 21.52 13.83 -17.95
CA CYS A 462 20.33 14.64 -17.72
C CYS A 462 20.53 15.71 -16.65
N ARG A 463 21.52 15.56 -15.76
CA ARG A 463 21.84 16.52 -14.70
C ARG A 463 22.13 17.94 -15.23
N SER A 464 22.65 18.04 -16.45
CA SER A 464 22.93 19.31 -17.13
C SER A 464 21.72 19.89 -17.88
N ASP A 465 20.56 19.21 -17.85
CA ASP A 465 19.29 19.73 -18.36
C ASP A 465 18.78 20.85 -17.43
N PRO A 466 18.39 22.02 -17.96
CA PRO A 466 17.73 23.07 -17.18
C PRO A 466 16.47 22.62 -16.42
N CYS A 467 15.81 21.54 -16.86
CA CYS A 467 14.63 20.96 -16.21
C CYS A 467 14.98 19.97 -15.08
N SER A 468 16.26 19.69 -14.84
CA SER A 468 16.66 18.82 -13.73
C SER A 468 16.37 19.47 -12.38
N GLU A 469 16.02 18.68 -11.38
CA GLU A 469 15.65 19.16 -10.06
C GLU A 469 16.45 18.44 -8.97
N PHE A 470 17.01 19.20 -8.05
CA PHE A 470 17.61 18.69 -6.82
C PHE A 470 16.94 19.33 -5.61
N ASP A 471 16.17 18.55 -4.88
CA ASP A 471 15.45 18.98 -3.69
C ASP A 471 16.11 18.42 -2.43
N LEU A 472 16.77 19.28 -1.66
CA LEU A 472 17.38 18.92 -0.38
C LEU A 472 16.45 19.30 0.78
N VAL A 473 15.96 18.32 1.52
CA VAL A 473 15.18 18.52 2.75
C VAL A 473 16.06 18.20 3.95
N VAL A 474 16.41 19.22 4.74
CA VAL A 474 17.24 19.06 5.93
C VAL A 474 16.39 19.13 7.18
N SER A 475 16.29 18.03 7.90
CA SER A 475 15.62 17.96 9.19
C SER A 475 16.59 18.31 10.32
N HIS A 476 16.22 19.25 11.19
CA HIS A 476 17.01 19.64 12.35
C HIS A 476 16.16 19.70 13.62
N ARG A 477 16.58 18.99 14.67
CA ARG A 477 16.01 19.14 16.02
C ARG A 477 16.55 20.38 16.72
N ALA A 478 15.68 21.24 17.23
CA ALA A 478 15.92 22.62 17.69
C ALA A 478 17.15 22.85 18.61
N ASN A 479 17.68 21.82 19.29
CA ASN A 479 18.67 22.00 20.36
C ASN A 479 20.13 22.15 19.88
N ARG A 480 20.43 22.28 18.58
CA ARG A 480 21.82 22.34 18.06
C ARG A 480 22.06 23.29 16.87
N LEU A 481 21.65 24.56 16.96
CA LEU A 481 21.83 25.55 15.88
C LEU A 481 23.29 25.71 15.40
N ALA A 482 24.29 25.53 16.28
CA ALA A 482 25.70 25.56 15.90
C ALA A 482 26.07 24.48 14.86
N SER A 483 25.40 23.32 14.93
CA SER A 483 25.58 22.21 13.98
C SER A 483 25.04 22.57 12.60
N LEU A 484 23.97 23.36 12.50
CA LEU A 484 23.41 23.80 11.23
C LEU A 484 24.35 24.76 10.50
N ARG A 485 24.96 25.73 11.21
CA ARG A 485 25.96 26.64 10.62
C ARG A 485 27.23 25.91 10.14
N ALA A 486 27.64 24.85 10.84
CA ALA A 486 28.78 24.02 10.45
C ALA A 486 28.46 23.07 9.29
N ALA A 487 27.23 22.55 9.23
CA ALA A 487 26.79 21.58 8.21
C ALA A 487 26.60 22.23 6.82
N PHE A 488 26.13 23.48 6.77
CA PHE A 488 26.05 24.28 5.53
C PHE A 488 27.35 25.01 5.21
N SER A 489 28.48 24.29 5.24
CA SER A 489 29.72 24.85 4.70
C SER A 489 29.57 25.00 3.18
N VAL A 490 29.84 26.20 2.65
CA VAL A 490 29.83 26.51 1.20
C VAL A 490 30.54 25.42 0.37
N PRO A 491 31.71 24.87 0.78
CA PRO A 491 32.37 23.80 0.04
C PRO A 491 31.52 22.54 -0.17
N SER A 492 30.68 22.15 0.79
CA SER A 492 29.89 20.92 0.70
C SER A 492 28.73 21.03 -0.28
N VAL A 493 28.10 22.20 -0.37
CA VAL A 493 27.05 22.49 -1.36
C VAL A 493 27.66 22.65 -2.75
N LEU A 494 28.79 23.36 -2.84
CA LEU A 494 29.54 23.49 -4.09
C LEU A 494 30.03 22.14 -4.62
N GLN A 495 30.41 21.20 -3.75
CA GLN A 495 30.78 19.83 -4.17
C GLN A 495 29.63 19.11 -4.88
N VAL A 496 28.40 19.26 -4.38
CA VAL A 496 27.21 18.70 -5.04
C VAL A 496 26.98 19.37 -6.37
N LEU A 497 27.03 20.70 -6.45
CA LEU A 497 26.74 21.45 -7.69
C LEU A 497 27.82 21.26 -8.77
N ALA A 498 29.09 21.20 -8.37
CA ALA A 498 30.25 21.12 -9.26
C ALA A 498 30.62 19.69 -9.71
N ALA A 499 29.93 18.65 -9.21
CA ALA A 499 30.23 17.23 -9.50
C ALA A 499 31.71 16.89 -9.22
N THR A 500 32.11 16.89 -7.95
CA THR A 500 33.54 16.83 -7.60
C THR A 500 34.25 15.49 -7.83
N ASN A 501 33.64 14.49 -8.47
CA ASN A 501 34.35 13.27 -8.78
C ASN A 501 33.88 12.62 -10.09
N THR A 502 34.86 12.40 -10.98
CA THR A 502 34.90 11.52 -12.16
C THR A 502 34.52 12.11 -13.54
N ASN A 503 35.54 12.31 -14.37
CA ASN A 503 35.69 12.07 -15.82
C ASN A 503 34.65 12.53 -16.86
N LEU A 504 33.44 12.98 -16.50
CA LEU A 504 32.36 13.26 -17.47
C LEU A 504 31.90 14.72 -17.54
N GLY A 505 32.36 15.60 -16.65
CA GLY A 505 32.23 17.06 -16.84
C GLY A 505 30.80 17.63 -16.89
N HIS A 506 29.80 16.91 -16.39
CA HIS A 506 28.41 17.39 -16.39
C HIS A 506 28.12 18.30 -15.18
N GLU A 507 28.19 19.62 -15.39
CA GLU A 507 27.76 20.61 -14.41
C GLU A 507 26.23 20.57 -14.20
N PHE A 508 25.77 20.78 -12.97
CA PHE A 508 24.33 20.91 -12.69
C PHE A 508 23.82 22.25 -13.22
N ARG A 509 22.79 22.23 -14.06
CA ARG A 509 22.17 23.45 -14.65
C ARG A 509 20.70 23.64 -14.30
N GLY A 510 20.15 22.73 -13.51
CA GLY A 510 18.74 22.71 -13.15
C GLY A 510 18.37 23.55 -11.93
N ILE A 511 17.23 23.21 -11.32
CA ILE A 511 16.67 23.85 -10.13
C ILE A 511 17.22 23.17 -8.87
N PHE A 512 17.86 23.93 -7.99
CA PHE A 512 18.33 23.47 -6.69
C PHE A 512 17.46 24.08 -5.58
N ARG A 513 16.66 23.25 -4.90
CA ARG A 513 15.82 23.68 -3.78
C ARG A 513 16.38 23.16 -2.46
N VAL A 514 16.36 24.00 -1.44
CA VAL A 514 16.70 23.62 -0.07
C VAL A 514 15.50 23.93 0.83
N THR A 515 14.96 22.90 1.47
CA THR A 515 13.92 23.01 2.49
C THR A 515 14.53 22.70 3.84
N LEU A 516 14.43 23.63 4.79
CA LEU A 516 14.81 23.40 6.18
C LEU A 516 13.56 23.03 6.97
N SER A 517 13.51 21.80 7.49
CA SER A 517 12.46 21.34 8.39
C SER A 517 12.99 21.37 9.82
N LEU A 518 12.45 22.27 10.63
CA LEU A 518 12.87 22.48 12.01
C LEU A 518 11.89 21.79 12.95
N GLU A 519 12.33 20.72 13.64
CA GLU A 519 11.51 20.02 14.62
C GLU A 519 11.80 20.53 16.04
N GLY A 520 10.78 21.08 16.73
CA GLY A 520 10.83 21.42 18.16
C GLY A 520 10.49 22.88 18.48
N ARG A 521 10.24 23.17 19.76
CA ARG A 521 10.05 24.55 20.23
C ARG A 521 11.41 25.24 20.33
N PHE A 522 11.59 26.35 19.60
CA PHE A 522 12.76 27.21 19.78
C PHE A 522 12.55 28.05 21.04
N PRO A 523 13.53 28.07 21.97
CA PRO A 523 13.44 28.94 23.14
C PRO A 523 13.63 30.43 22.78
N ASP A 524 14.18 30.73 21.60
CA ASP A 524 14.37 32.08 21.04
C ASP A 524 14.08 32.06 19.53
N ASP A 525 12.93 32.59 19.12
CA ASP A 525 12.54 32.65 17.70
C ASP A 525 13.52 33.49 16.86
N ASP A 526 14.10 34.54 17.45
CA ASP A 526 15.05 35.45 16.79
C ASP A 526 16.37 34.77 16.39
N LEU A 527 16.90 33.87 17.23
CA LEU A 527 18.16 33.16 16.95
C LEU A 527 18.03 32.16 15.80
N SER A 528 16.83 31.57 15.65
CA SER A 528 16.53 30.64 14.55
C SER A 528 16.51 31.38 13.20
N ALA A 529 15.85 32.54 13.14
CA ALA A 529 15.80 33.40 11.96
C ALA A 529 17.20 33.88 11.56
N VAL A 530 18.03 34.35 12.51
CA VAL A 530 19.40 34.81 12.21
C VAL A 530 20.30 33.69 11.69
N ALA A 531 20.22 32.48 12.25
CA ALA A 531 21.01 31.35 11.78
C ALA A 531 20.60 30.90 10.37
N VAL A 532 19.29 30.91 10.07
CA VAL A 532 18.76 30.61 8.75
C VAL A 532 19.22 31.68 7.76
N VAL A 533 19.01 32.97 8.05
CA VAL A 533 19.43 34.09 7.20
C VAL A 533 20.92 34.00 6.88
N SER A 534 21.77 33.69 7.85
CA SER A 534 23.22 33.50 7.63
C SER A 534 23.55 32.35 6.66
N VAL A 535 22.81 31.24 6.70
CA VAL A 535 22.94 30.16 5.72
C VAL A 535 22.47 30.62 4.35
N LEU A 536 21.38 31.39 4.27
CA LEU A 536 20.85 31.91 3.02
C LEU A 536 21.80 32.90 2.35
N GLU A 537 22.39 33.81 3.12
CA GLU A 537 23.41 34.73 2.61
C GLU A 537 24.61 33.98 2.06
N LYS A 538 25.10 32.95 2.77
CA LYS A 538 26.20 32.11 2.29
C LYS A 538 25.87 31.40 0.98
N LEU A 539 24.65 30.86 0.84
CA LEU A 539 24.21 30.21 -0.39
C LEU A 539 24.08 31.22 -1.55
N LYS A 540 23.57 32.42 -1.30
CA LYS A 540 23.47 33.50 -2.29
C LYS A 540 24.82 34.01 -2.78
N THR A 541 25.84 34.01 -1.91
CA THR A 541 27.21 34.42 -2.28
C THR A 541 28.03 33.35 -2.99
N CYS A 542 27.47 32.15 -3.24
CA CYS A 542 28.18 31.09 -3.96
C CYS A 542 28.38 31.46 -5.45
N PRO A 543 29.63 31.49 -5.97
CA PRO A 543 29.93 31.97 -7.33
C PRO A 543 29.34 31.14 -8.49
N LEU A 544 28.77 29.97 -8.20
CA LEU A 544 28.17 29.04 -9.16
C LEU A 544 26.67 29.31 -9.43
N ALA A 545 26.20 30.52 -9.13
CA ALA A 545 24.82 31.00 -9.33
C ALA A 545 24.41 31.19 -10.82
N LEU A 546 24.78 30.24 -11.69
CA LEU A 546 24.17 30.03 -13.01
C LEU A 546 23.05 28.96 -12.96
N ALA A 547 22.98 28.17 -11.89
CA ALA A 547 21.76 27.46 -11.53
C ALA A 547 20.79 28.46 -10.91
N LYS A 548 19.65 28.67 -11.55
CA LYS A 548 18.54 29.44 -11.02
C LYS A 548 18.09 28.82 -9.69
N VAL A 549 18.52 29.40 -8.57
CA VAL A 549 17.89 29.15 -7.26
C VAL A 549 16.59 29.94 -7.27
N ASP A 550 15.60 29.44 -8.01
CA ASP A 550 14.36 30.17 -8.30
C ASP A 550 13.46 30.29 -7.06
N ASP A 551 13.51 29.33 -6.12
CA ASP A 551 12.67 29.37 -4.92
C ASP A 551 13.34 28.67 -3.73
N LEU A 552 13.48 29.40 -2.61
CA LEU A 552 13.82 28.84 -1.31
C LEU A 552 12.63 29.00 -0.37
N HIS A 553 11.96 27.89 -0.08
CA HIS A 553 10.82 27.86 0.85
C HIS A 553 11.27 27.42 2.24
N LEU A 554 11.05 28.29 3.23
CA LEU A 554 11.15 27.95 4.64
C LEU A 554 9.79 27.47 5.12
N ILE A 555 9.69 26.20 5.48
CA ILE A 555 8.48 25.61 6.04
C ILE A 555 8.77 25.30 7.51
N PHE A 556 8.26 26.13 8.40
CA PHE A 556 8.22 25.84 9.83
C PHE A 556 7.06 24.85 10.06
N ILE A 557 7.37 23.63 10.50
CA ILE A 557 6.39 22.55 10.77
C ILE A 557 6.24 22.35 12.27
#